data_AF-A0A6P7YUL8-F1
#
_entry.id   AF-A0A6P7YUL8-F1
#
_cell.length_a   1.000
_cell.length_b   1.000
_cell.length_c   1.000
_cell.angle_alpha   90.00
_cell.angle_beta   90.00
_cell.angle_gamma   90.00
#
_symmetry.space_group_name_H-M   'P 1'
#
loop_
_entity.id
_entity.type
_entity.pdbx_description
1 polymer ?
#
loop_
_entity_poly.entity_id
_entity_poly.type
_entity_poly.pdbx_seq_one_letter_code
_entity_poly.pdbx_strand_id
1 'polypeptide(L)'
;MAGRRRKKLKAEQPTASSLTQTSTRPLLSHSHSAARRPRGSRLHFPECRGSHLRETSDYISQSTAVRRVWPAATTSLWTTFPRVLERAARLWTIFPRVLWGRRRRASSAIVLVKEVWCWLVLYFCLVMPLFIGDQRIDLSLSAGQLVQRHSHLEERAKALTSQPARTVEPKGFLYVRQREFAVTTPNDSSVYILGSDDATTCHLVVLRDTGCGATCLAHCDGSDTDAEVSMIISSVKSFSSNIEGGRLELHLIGGFIDDKGLSQDLTSHLLRAFDTQQDEVHLVTLCVTELNDMVKNGIHIPIIYGIAVNVKTAEIFSATFQDQGPDEDIRSARSLTGGAMISIYDVKTEQLCIGPYYWMPFPFLDFWLEQDDEQILKKLSTSPLAEPPHFVAHIRSTLMFLKEHPFPENTLFLNKKSRLYKKNEGGLWERVLTDKM
;
A
#
# COMPACT_ATOMS: atom_id res chain seq x y z
N MET A 1 70.25 7.24 14.89
CA MET A 1 69.75 8.47 15.54
C MET A 1 68.27 8.25 15.84
N ALA A 2 67.89 7.85 17.06
CA ALA A 2 67.45 8.73 18.15
C ALA A 2 66.35 9.72 17.71
N GLY A 3 65.11 9.72 18.19
CA GLY A 3 64.50 8.98 19.29
C GLY A 3 62.97 9.07 19.30
N ARG A 4 62.35 8.04 19.87
CA ARG A 4 60.93 7.94 20.24
C ARG A 4 60.59 8.91 21.37
N ARG A 5 59.38 9.48 21.36
CA ARG A 5 58.65 9.81 22.59
C ARG A 5 57.24 9.20 22.56
N ARG A 6 57.09 8.15 23.36
CA ARG A 6 55.83 7.61 23.87
C ARG A 6 55.27 8.59 24.91
N LYS A 7 53.96 8.86 24.88
CA LYS A 7 53.17 9.15 26.08
C LYS A 7 52.25 7.95 26.31
N LYS A 8 52.28 7.44 27.54
CA LYS A 8 51.53 6.29 28.05
C LYS A 8 50.88 6.76 29.36
N LEU A 9 49.80 6.08 29.75
CA LEU A 9 49.02 6.14 31.01
C LEU A 9 47.80 7.08 30.91
N LYS A 10 46.60 6.70 31.35
CA LYS A 10 46.20 5.62 32.27
C LYS A 10 44.73 5.25 32.03
N ALA A 11 44.41 3.97 32.21
CA ALA A 11 43.06 3.44 32.29
C ALA A 11 42.53 3.56 33.72
N GLU A 12 41.23 3.85 33.88
CA GLU A 12 40.46 3.61 35.10
C GLU A 12 38.99 3.35 34.71
N GLN A 13 38.44 2.27 35.24
CA GLN A 13 37.05 1.83 35.18
C GLN A 13 36.75 1.15 36.54
N PRO A 14 35.49 0.86 36.90
CA PRO A 14 34.55 1.74 37.57
C PRO A 14 34.30 1.32 39.04
N THR A 15 33.89 2.25 39.90
CA THR A 15 33.46 1.94 41.27
C THR A 15 31.93 1.85 41.36
N ALA A 16 31.46 0.66 41.71
CA ALA A 16 30.14 0.40 42.25
C ALA A 16 30.08 0.83 43.73
N SER A 17 28.96 1.42 44.16
CA SER A 17 28.60 1.48 45.58
C SER A 17 27.10 1.25 45.74
N SER A 18 26.79 0.08 46.27
CA SER A 18 25.54 -0.30 46.91
C SER A 18 25.24 0.59 48.12
N LEU A 19 23.97 0.99 48.31
CA LEU A 19 23.41 1.20 49.64
C LEU A 19 21.92 0.82 49.63
N THR A 20 21.64 -0.26 50.33
CA THR A 20 20.36 -0.72 50.84
C THR A 20 19.75 0.30 51.79
N GLN A 21 18.43 0.55 51.68
CA GLN A 21 17.61 0.83 52.85
C GLN A 21 16.16 0.39 52.64
N THR A 22 15.75 -0.53 53.51
CA THR A 22 14.41 -1.03 53.80
C THR A 22 13.52 0.04 54.42
N SER A 23 12.24 0.11 54.04
CA SER A 23 11.17 0.65 54.90
C SER A 23 9.78 0.16 54.44
N THR A 24 9.29 -0.82 55.21
CA THR A 24 7.91 -1.09 55.66
C THR A 24 6.70 -0.37 55.02
N ARG A 25 5.70 -1.19 54.66
CA ARG A 25 4.28 -0.87 54.38
C ARG A 25 3.59 -0.12 55.56
N PRO A 26 2.41 0.49 55.32
CA PRO A 26 1.20 -0.23 55.71
C PRO A 26 0.08 -0.25 54.66
N LEU A 27 -0.69 -1.33 54.75
CA LEU A 27 -2.00 -1.58 54.14
C LEU A 27 -3.03 -0.55 54.63
N LEU A 28 -3.89 -0.07 53.71
CA LEU A 28 -5.22 0.43 54.05
C LEU A 28 -6.26 -0.23 53.15
N SER A 29 -6.98 -1.15 53.76
CA SER A 29 -8.29 -1.65 53.37
C SER A 29 -9.32 -0.54 53.53
N HIS A 30 -10.21 -0.34 52.55
CA HIS A 30 -11.61 -0.03 52.84
C HIS A 30 -12.56 -0.51 51.75
N SER A 31 -13.65 -1.06 52.25
CA SER A 31 -14.74 -1.80 51.63
C SER A 31 -15.90 -0.90 51.23
N HIS A 32 -16.64 -1.36 50.23
CA HIS A 32 -18.07 -1.17 49.96
C HIS A 32 -18.67 0.25 49.85
N SER A 33 -19.24 0.52 48.67
CA SER A 33 -20.59 1.10 48.57
C SER A 33 -21.15 0.90 47.16
N ALA A 34 -22.19 0.07 47.06
CA ALA A 34 -23.03 -0.06 45.88
C ALA A 34 -24.03 1.11 45.86
N ALA A 35 -24.05 1.89 44.77
CA ALA A 35 -25.04 2.95 44.56
C ALA A 35 -25.86 2.67 43.30
N ARG A 36 -27.17 2.62 43.52
CA ARG A 36 -28.25 2.38 42.56
C ARG A 36 -28.28 3.43 41.45
N ARG A 37 -28.55 2.98 40.21
CA ARG A 37 -28.95 3.82 39.07
C ARG A 37 -30.38 4.37 39.28
N PRO A 38 -30.63 5.67 39.07
CA PRO A 38 -31.97 6.15 38.78
C PRO A 38 -32.26 6.11 37.27
N ARG A 39 -33.50 5.69 36.95
CA ARG A 39 -34.13 5.81 35.63
C ARG A 39 -34.59 7.26 35.42
N GLY A 40 -34.47 7.73 34.18
CA GLY A 40 -35.05 8.96 33.64
C GLY A 40 -34.27 9.33 32.38
N SER A 41 -34.82 9.80 31.28
CA SER A 41 -36.19 10.15 30.90
C SER A 41 -36.11 10.43 29.39
N ARG A 42 -37.12 10.00 28.63
CA ARG A 42 -37.26 10.36 27.21
C ARG A 42 -37.39 11.88 27.09
N LEU A 43 -36.52 12.49 26.28
CA LEU A 43 -36.71 13.87 25.82
C LEU A 43 -37.36 13.83 24.43
N HIS A 44 -38.55 14.42 24.36
CA HIS A 44 -39.28 14.76 23.15
C HIS A 44 -38.60 15.94 22.44
N PHE A 45 -38.42 15.84 21.12
CA PHE A 45 -38.16 16.98 20.25
C PHE A 45 -39.48 17.48 19.65
N PRO A 46 -39.69 18.80 19.50
CA PRO A 46 -40.88 19.34 18.84
C PRO A 46 -40.68 19.43 17.31
N GLU A 47 -41.71 19.04 16.58
CA GLU A 47 -41.91 19.35 15.16
C GLU A 47 -42.20 20.85 14.98
N CYS A 48 -41.60 21.47 13.95
CA CYS A 48 -42.10 22.71 13.35
C CYS A 48 -42.20 22.52 11.83
N ARG A 49 -43.43 22.70 11.31
CA ARG A 49 -43.77 22.79 9.88
C ARG A 49 -43.93 24.26 9.48
N GLY A 50 -43.57 24.55 8.22
CA GLY A 50 -44.02 25.73 7.46
C GLY A 50 -42.85 26.43 6.75
N SER A 51 -42.45 26.07 5.54
CA SER A 51 -43.02 26.41 4.21
C SER A 51 -42.87 27.88 3.80
N HIS A 52 -41.96 28.18 2.86
CA HIS A 52 -42.27 28.89 1.61
C HIS A 52 -41.11 28.88 0.58
N LEU A 53 -41.46 28.40 -0.63
CA LEU A 53 -41.03 28.79 -1.99
C LEU A 53 -39.55 28.59 -2.38
N ARG A 54 -39.24 27.55 -3.18
CA ARG A 54 -39.22 27.53 -4.67
C ARG A 54 -38.20 28.50 -5.27
N GLU A 55 -37.01 27.99 -5.58
CA GLU A 55 -36.50 27.78 -6.95
C GLU A 55 -35.11 27.12 -6.86
N THR A 56 -34.70 26.42 -7.92
CA THR A 56 -33.51 25.54 -8.06
C THR A 56 -33.63 24.14 -7.44
N SER A 57 -34.44 23.28 -8.05
CA SER A 57 -34.40 21.82 -7.89
C SER A 57 -34.48 21.16 -9.27
N ASP A 58 -33.35 21.16 -9.98
CA ASP A 58 -33.02 20.16 -10.98
C ASP A 58 -31.63 19.64 -10.60
N TYR A 59 -31.43 18.32 -10.70
CA TYR A 59 -30.32 17.55 -10.11
C TYR A 59 -30.44 17.27 -8.61
N ILE A 60 -31.34 16.35 -8.25
CA ILE A 60 -31.13 15.21 -7.32
C ILE A 60 -32.52 14.58 -7.14
N SER A 61 -32.91 13.71 -8.06
CA SER A 61 -33.94 12.71 -7.82
C SER A 61 -33.71 11.49 -8.70
N GLN A 62 -32.81 10.59 -8.28
CA GLN A 62 -32.77 9.22 -8.81
C GLN A 62 -32.01 8.27 -7.88
N SER A 63 -32.38 8.20 -6.59
CA SER A 63 -31.85 7.12 -5.74
C SER A 63 -32.67 6.82 -4.49
N THR A 64 -33.99 6.58 -4.59
CA THR A 64 -34.73 5.84 -3.54
C THR A 64 -36.15 5.53 -4.00
N ALA A 65 -36.30 4.62 -4.98
CA ALA A 65 -37.63 4.05 -5.28
C ALA A 65 -37.58 2.72 -6.07
N VAL A 66 -36.65 1.79 -5.82
CA VAL A 66 -36.87 0.38 -6.21
C VAL A 66 -36.22 -0.56 -5.18
N ARG A 67 -36.83 -0.65 -3.99
CA ARG A 67 -36.75 -1.85 -3.14
C ARG A 67 -38.15 -2.45 -3.11
N ARG A 68 -38.41 -3.38 -4.04
CA ARG A 68 -39.26 -4.56 -3.84
C ARG A 68 -39.29 -5.39 -5.12
N VAL A 69 -39.09 -6.69 -4.93
CA VAL A 69 -39.23 -7.81 -5.88
C VAL A 69 -38.03 -8.07 -6.81
N TRP A 70 -37.01 -8.78 -6.30
CA TRP A 70 -36.43 -9.95 -6.99
C TRP A 70 -35.54 -10.81 -6.07
N PRO A 71 -35.52 -12.14 -6.26
CA PRO A 71 -35.01 -13.08 -5.26
C PRO A 71 -33.50 -13.33 -5.36
N ALA A 72 -32.96 -13.78 -4.23
CA ALA A 72 -31.59 -14.25 -4.04
C ALA A 72 -31.19 -15.32 -5.06
N ALA A 73 -30.33 -14.96 -6.02
CA ALA A 73 -29.61 -15.90 -6.89
C ALA A 73 -28.42 -15.23 -7.58
N THR A 74 -27.45 -14.70 -6.82
CA THR A 74 -26.19 -14.18 -7.42
C THR A 74 -24.92 -14.64 -6.72
N THR A 75 -25.01 -15.55 -5.76
CA THR A 75 -23.84 -16.17 -5.09
C THR A 75 -23.48 -17.57 -5.61
N SER A 76 -24.02 -18.02 -6.75
CA SER A 76 -23.66 -19.34 -7.34
C SER A 76 -22.90 -19.29 -8.67
N LEU A 77 -22.68 -18.12 -9.26
CA LEU A 77 -22.07 -18.00 -10.60
C LEU A 77 -20.54 -18.07 -10.64
N TRP A 78 -19.86 -17.92 -9.49
CA TRP A 78 -18.40 -18.01 -9.41
C TRP A 78 -17.89 -19.41 -9.03
N THR A 79 -18.74 -20.30 -8.52
CA THR A 79 -18.39 -21.70 -8.24
C THR A 79 -18.86 -22.67 -9.33
N THR A 80 -19.74 -22.22 -10.24
CA THR A 80 -20.21 -23.03 -11.38
C THR A 80 -19.46 -22.80 -12.68
N PHE A 81 -18.67 -21.73 -12.83
CA PHE A 81 -17.95 -21.44 -14.06
C PHE A 81 -16.98 -22.57 -14.51
N PRO A 82 -16.20 -23.20 -13.60
CA PRO A 82 -15.39 -24.37 -13.95
C PRO A 82 -16.25 -25.57 -14.37
N ARG A 83 -17.41 -25.77 -13.72
CA ARG A 83 -18.34 -26.88 -14.02
C ARG A 83 -19.14 -26.67 -15.31
N VAL A 84 -19.36 -25.42 -15.72
CA VAL A 84 -20.00 -25.06 -17.00
C VAL A 84 -19.03 -25.29 -18.14
N LEU A 85 -17.74 -24.95 -17.99
CA LEU A 85 -16.68 -25.30 -18.94
C LEU A 85 -16.45 -26.81 -19.05
N GLU A 86 -16.45 -27.53 -17.91
CA GLU A 86 -16.32 -28.99 -17.91
C GLU A 86 -17.54 -29.69 -18.54
N ARG A 87 -18.75 -29.15 -18.33
CA ARG A 87 -19.98 -29.62 -19.02
C ARG A 87 -20.00 -29.26 -20.51
N ALA A 88 -19.49 -28.11 -20.91
CA ALA A 88 -19.36 -27.71 -22.31
C ALA A 88 -18.33 -28.59 -23.05
N ALA A 89 -17.22 -28.92 -22.41
CA ALA A 89 -16.21 -29.85 -22.92
C ALA A 89 -16.75 -31.30 -23.02
N ARG A 90 -17.54 -31.76 -22.03
CA ARG A 90 -18.22 -33.07 -22.09
C ARG A 90 -19.37 -33.13 -23.10
N LEU A 91 -20.03 -32.00 -23.38
CA LEU A 91 -21.02 -31.92 -24.46
C LEU A 91 -20.35 -32.01 -25.84
N TRP A 92 -19.09 -31.54 -25.97
CA TRP A 92 -18.33 -31.63 -27.22
C TRP A 92 -17.86 -33.04 -27.57
N THR A 93 -17.53 -33.89 -26.58
CA THR A 93 -17.18 -35.30 -26.83
C THR A 93 -18.37 -36.17 -27.27
N ILE A 94 -19.60 -35.70 -27.04
CA ILE A 94 -20.85 -36.38 -27.45
C ILE A 94 -21.38 -35.81 -28.79
N PHE A 95 -20.84 -34.69 -29.27
CA PHE A 95 -21.37 -33.93 -30.42
C PHE A 95 -20.66 -34.19 -31.77
N PRO A 96 -20.39 -35.45 -32.15
CA PRO A 96 -20.42 -35.75 -33.58
C PRO A 96 -21.24 -37.00 -33.95
N ARG A 97 -22.42 -37.23 -33.33
CA ARG A 97 -23.32 -38.33 -33.76
C ARG A 97 -24.82 -38.05 -33.94
N VAL A 98 -25.37 -36.86 -33.64
CA VAL A 98 -26.85 -36.69 -33.61
C VAL A 98 -27.43 -35.61 -34.53
N LEU A 99 -26.67 -35.04 -35.47
CA LEU A 99 -27.22 -34.02 -36.39
C LEU A 99 -26.89 -34.27 -37.86
N TRP A 100 -27.27 -35.44 -38.34
CA TRP A 100 -27.60 -35.65 -39.76
C TRP A 100 -29.12 -35.74 -39.90
N GLY A 101 -29.80 -34.60 -39.72
CA GLY A 101 -31.25 -34.55 -39.89
C GLY A 101 -31.96 -33.45 -39.12
N ARG A 102 -31.74 -32.18 -39.50
CA ARG A 102 -32.73 -31.08 -39.50
C ARG A 102 -32.03 -29.74 -39.70
N ARG A 103 -32.00 -29.28 -40.94
CA ARG A 103 -31.63 -27.90 -41.31
C ARG A 103 -32.70 -26.93 -40.79
N ARG A 104 -32.26 -25.74 -40.34
CA ARG A 104 -32.97 -24.44 -40.22
C ARG A 104 -33.14 -23.77 -38.83
N ARG A 105 -32.54 -24.24 -37.73
CA ARG A 105 -32.45 -23.42 -36.48
C ARG A 105 -31.08 -23.40 -35.79
N ALA A 106 -30.05 -24.01 -36.38
CA ALA A 106 -28.72 -24.10 -35.78
C ALA A 106 -27.79 -22.91 -36.11
N SER A 107 -28.16 -22.06 -37.05
CA SER A 107 -27.25 -21.02 -37.57
C SER A 107 -26.96 -19.91 -36.55
N SER A 108 -27.96 -19.44 -35.80
CA SER A 108 -27.77 -18.31 -34.86
C SER A 108 -27.00 -18.72 -33.59
N ALA A 109 -27.22 -19.93 -33.07
CA ALA A 109 -26.51 -20.42 -31.89
C ALA A 109 -25.03 -20.75 -32.18
N ILE A 110 -24.73 -21.29 -33.37
CA ILE A 110 -23.35 -21.56 -33.79
C ILE A 110 -22.59 -20.25 -34.04
N VAL A 111 -23.25 -19.23 -34.59
CA VAL A 111 -22.66 -17.89 -34.77
C VAL A 111 -22.37 -17.25 -33.40
N LEU A 112 -23.31 -17.30 -32.46
CA LEU A 112 -23.10 -16.75 -31.11
C LEU A 112 -21.97 -17.46 -30.36
N VAL A 113 -21.87 -18.79 -30.45
CA VAL A 113 -20.78 -19.56 -29.82
C VAL A 113 -19.43 -19.25 -30.47
N LYS A 114 -19.38 -19.07 -31.80
CA LYS A 114 -18.15 -18.67 -32.49
C LYS A 114 -17.73 -17.25 -32.16
N GLU A 115 -18.67 -16.31 -32.04
CA GLU A 115 -18.37 -14.95 -31.60
C GLU A 115 -17.87 -14.93 -30.17
N VAL A 116 -18.58 -15.57 -29.22
CA VAL A 116 -18.13 -15.65 -27.82
C VAL A 116 -16.76 -16.32 -27.71
N TRP A 117 -16.49 -17.36 -28.50
CA TRP A 117 -15.16 -17.99 -28.55
C TRP A 117 -14.11 -17.08 -29.18
N CYS A 118 -14.41 -16.32 -30.24
CA CYS A 118 -13.51 -15.31 -30.79
C CYS A 118 -13.24 -14.19 -29.78
N TRP A 119 -14.24 -13.71 -29.06
CA TRP A 119 -14.08 -12.71 -28.01
C TRP A 119 -13.26 -13.24 -26.84
N LEU A 120 -13.47 -14.51 -26.43
CA LEU A 120 -12.65 -15.14 -25.40
C LEU A 120 -11.21 -15.34 -25.87
N VAL A 121 -10.99 -15.84 -27.09
CA VAL A 121 -9.64 -16.02 -27.66
C VAL A 121 -8.96 -14.67 -27.83
N LEU A 122 -9.64 -13.63 -28.32
CA LEU A 122 -9.12 -12.27 -28.40
C LEU A 122 -8.83 -11.70 -27.01
N TYR A 123 -9.73 -11.89 -26.04
CA TYR A 123 -9.52 -11.46 -24.65
C TYR A 123 -8.30 -12.14 -24.01
N PHE A 124 -8.12 -13.45 -24.21
CA PHE A 124 -6.95 -14.19 -23.73
C PHE A 124 -5.67 -13.88 -24.56
N CYS A 125 -5.79 -13.49 -25.83
CA CYS A 125 -4.67 -13.04 -26.66
C CYS A 125 -4.26 -11.58 -26.42
N LEU A 126 -5.08 -10.78 -25.71
CA LEU A 126 -4.84 -9.36 -25.41
C LEU A 126 -4.23 -9.12 -24.02
N VAL A 127 -3.98 -10.17 -23.23
CA VAL A 127 -3.22 -10.05 -21.98
C VAL A 127 -1.74 -10.08 -22.34
N MET A 128 -1.10 -8.90 -22.42
CA MET A 128 0.35 -8.81 -22.58
C MET A 128 1.00 -8.97 -21.21
N PRO A 129 1.80 -10.03 -20.98
CA PRO A 129 1.97 -10.57 -19.64
C PRO A 129 3.19 -10.04 -18.87
N LEU A 130 3.42 -10.60 -17.67
CA LEU A 130 4.61 -10.35 -16.87
C LEU A 130 5.77 -11.24 -17.35
N PHE A 131 6.93 -10.64 -17.63
CA PHE A 131 8.10 -11.33 -18.20
C PHE A 131 9.32 -11.28 -17.28
N ILE A 132 10.19 -12.28 -17.41
CA ILE A 132 11.57 -12.27 -16.91
C ILE A 132 12.49 -12.49 -18.12
N GLY A 133 13.18 -11.44 -18.54
CA GLY A 133 13.83 -11.44 -19.86
C GLY A 133 12.79 -11.57 -20.97
N ASP A 134 12.98 -12.51 -21.89
CA ASP A 134 12.03 -12.74 -22.99
C ASP A 134 11.00 -13.85 -22.69
N GLN A 135 10.96 -14.33 -21.44
CA GLN A 135 10.09 -15.43 -21.02
C GLN A 135 8.94 -14.93 -20.16
N ARG A 136 7.70 -15.28 -20.52
CA ARG A 136 6.55 -15.06 -19.65
C ARG A 136 6.74 -15.83 -18.35
N ILE A 137 6.41 -15.19 -17.23
CA ILE A 137 6.49 -15.79 -15.92
C ILE A 137 5.52 -16.98 -15.77
N ASP A 138 5.97 -18.03 -15.08
CA ASP A 138 5.13 -19.16 -14.69
C ASP A 138 4.62 -18.93 -13.26
N LEU A 139 3.39 -18.40 -13.15
CA LEU A 139 2.77 -18.07 -11.86
C LEU A 139 2.36 -19.30 -11.02
N SER A 140 2.60 -20.52 -11.50
CA SER A 140 2.47 -21.72 -10.66
C SER A 140 3.63 -21.88 -9.67
N LEU A 141 4.71 -21.12 -9.86
CA LEU A 141 5.92 -21.16 -9.04
C LEU A 141 5.87 -20.17 -7.88
N SER A 142 6.53 -20.50 -6.77
CA SER A 142 6.84 -19.54 -5.71
C SER A 142 7.93 -18.55 -6.12
N ALA A 143 8.11 -17.47 -5.36
CA ALA A 143 9.18 -16.50 -5.57
C ALA A 143 10.58 -17.16 -5.59
N GLY A 144 10.87 -18.03 -4.63
CA GLY A 144 12.13 -18.77 -4.58
C GLY A 144 12.31 -19.73 -5.76
N GLN A 145 11.24 -20.35 -6.26
CA GLN A 145 11.29 -21.20 -7.45
C GLN A 145 11.54 -20.39 -8.73
N LEU A 146 10.95 -19.20 -8.84
CA LEU A 146 11.24 -18.26 -9.93
C LEU A 146 12.72 -17.87 -9.93
N VAL A 147 13.26 -17.59 -8.75
CA VAL A 147 14.66 -17.17 -8.57
C VAL A 147 15.62 -18.31 -8.91
N GLN A 148 15.31 -19.55 -8.51
CA GLN A 148 16.08 -20.74 -8.92
C GLN A 148 16.12 -20.94 -10.44
N ARG A 149 15.04 -20.61 -11.16
CA ARG A 149 15.00 -20.66 -12.63
C ARG A 149 15.71 -19.47 -13.30
N HIS A 150 15.83 -18.35 -12.59
CA HIS A 150 16.34 -17.08 -13.11
C HIS A 150 17.41 -16.51 -12.17
N SER A 151 18.63 -17.05 -12.22
CA SER A 151 19.73 -16.72 -11.29
C SER A 151 20.06 -15.23 -11.19
N HIS A 152 19.86 -14.46 -12.27
CA HIS A 152 20.08 -13.01 -12.27
C HIS A 152 19.16 -12.25 -11.31
N LEU A 153 17.97 -12.78 -11.00
CA LEU A 153 17.09 -12.21 -9.97
C LEU A 153 17.70 -12.40 -8.58
N GLU A 154 18.28 -13.58 -8.32
CA GLU A 154 18.98 -13.88 -7.07
C GLU A 154 20.20 -12.97 -6.89
N GLU A 155 21.00 -12.81 -7.95
CA GLU A 155 22.18 -11.95 -7.95
C GLU A 155 21.82 -10.50 -7.65
N ARG A 156 20.73 -9.99 -8.24
CA ARG A 156 20.24 -8.63 -7.96
C ARG A 156 19.70 -8.48 -6.55
N ALA A 157 18.94 -9.45 -6.04
CA ALA A 157 18.45 -9.44 -4.66
C ALA A 157 19.62 -9.46 -3.66
N LYS A 158 20.63 -10.31 -3.88
CA LYS A 158 21.86 -10.35 -3.07
C LYS A 158 22.65 -9.04 -3.17
N ALA A 159 22.77 -8.48 -4.36
CA ALA A 159 23.45 -7.20 -4.56
C ALA A 159 22.73 -6.04 -3.85
N LEU A 160 21.40 -6.07 -3.76
CA LEU A 160 20.62 -5.04 -3.07
C LEU A 160 20.68 -5.22 -1.54
N THR A 161 20.48 -6.44 -1.04
CA THR A 161 20.50 -6.77 0.40
C THR A 161 21.88 -6.65 1.05
N SER A 162 22.96 -6.75 0.26
CA SER A 162 24.33 -6.55 0.75
C SER A 162 24.76 -5.08 0.84
N GLN A 163 23.98 -4.16 0.27
CA GLN A 163 24.29 -2.73 0.36
C GLN A 163 23.93 -2.21 1.76
N PRO A 164 24.81 -1.41 2.40
CA PRO A 164 24.42 -0.68 3.58
C PRO A 164 23.34 0.34 3.22
N ALA A 165 22.33 0.47 4.07
CA ALA A 165 21.29 1.47 3.89
C ALA A 165 21.89 2.88 3.89
N ARG A 166 21.52 3.68 2.88
CA ARG A 166 22.00 5.07 2.73
C ARG A 166 20.96 6.02 3.31
N THR A 167 21.39 6.97 4.13
CA THR A 167 20.49 8.03 4.58
C THR A 167 20.19 8.97 3.43
N VAL A 168 18.91 9.19 3.14
CA VAL A 168 18.46 10.08 2.07
C VAL A 168 18.28 11.49 2.61
N GLU A 169 18.92 12.45 1.96
CA GLU A 169 18.81 13.87 2.29
C GLU A 169 17.46 14.44 1.83
N PRO A 170 16.88 15.44 2.55
CA PRO A 170 15.57 16.00 2.21
C PRO A 170 15.48 16.68 0.82
N LYS A 171 16.61 17.09 0.27
CA LYS A 171 16.70 17.85 -0.98
C LYS A 171 16.31 16.98 -2.18
N GLY A 172 15.28 17.41 -2.91
CA GLY A 172 14.83 16.71 -4.12
C GLY A 172 14.09 15.40 -3.86
N PHE A 173 13.72 15.16 -2.60
CA PHE A 173 13.19 13.91 -2.10
C PHE A 173 11.69 14.00 -1.80
N LEU A 174 10.95 12.95 -2.17
CA LEU A 174 9.56 12.71 -1.80
C LEU A 174 9.41 11.36 -1.10
N TYR A 175 9.00 11.39 0.17
CA TYR A 175 8.66 10.20 0.92
C TYR A 175 7.23 9.75 0.61
N VAL A 176 7.05 8.47 0.29
CA VAL A 176 5.79 7.80 0.00
C VAL A 176 5.47 6.88 1.18
N ARG A 177 4.30 7.05 1.81
CA ARG A 177 3.87 6.19 2.94
C ARG A 177 3.11 4.97 2.46
N GLN A 178 2.90 4.02 3.37
CA GLN A 178 1.99 2.89 3.17
C GLN A 178 0.62 3.36 2.67
N ARG A 179 0.14 2.73 1.59
CA ARG A 179 -1.06 3.10 0.81
C ARG A 179 -0.98 4.47 0.12
N GLU A 180 0.22 4.90 -0.23
CA GLU A 180 0.44 6.00 -1.16
C GLU A 180 1.31 5.51 -2.32
N PHE A 181 1.19 6.22 -3.45
CA PHE A 181 2.14 6.14 -4.54
C PHE A 181 2.43 7.53 -5.09
N ALA A 182 3.61 7.68 -5.69
CA ALA A 182 4.00 8.88 -6.42
C ALA A 182 4.65 8.48 -7.74
N VAL A 183 4.34 9.23 -8.79
CA VAL A 183 5.00 9.11 -10.10
C VAL A 183 5.71 10.42 -10.36
N THR A 184 6.94 10.37 -10.86
CA THR A 184 7.63 11.54 -11.43
C THR A 184 8.49 11.14 -12.63
N THR A 185 9.10 12.12 -13.29
CA THR A 185 9.93 11.93 -14.49
C THR A 185 11.29 12.60 -14.30
N PRO A 186 12.31 12.27 -15.12
CA PRO A 186 13.62 12.91 -15.02
C PRO A 186 13.61 14.44 -15.27
N ASN A 187 12.55 14.95 -15.89
CA ASN A 187 12.36 16.36 -16.20
C ASN A 187 11.81 17.19 -15.02
N ASP A 188 11.35 16.53 -13.96
CA ASP A 188 10.91 17.21 -12.75
C ASP A 188 12.11 17.88 -12.05
N SER A 189 11.97 19.18 -11.81
CA SER A 189 13.03 19.99 -11.20
C SER A 189 13.00 19.94 -9.67
N SER A 190 11.85 19.58 -9.09
CA SER A 190 11.58 19.54 -7.65
C SER A 190 11.85 18.17 -7.04
N VAL A 191 11.46 17.08 -7.70
CA VAL A 191 11.56 15.72 -7.15
C VAL A 191 12.32 14.81 -8.11
N TYR A 192 13.44 14.26 -7.63
CA TYR A 192 14.25 13.28 -8.38
C TYR A 192 14.65 12.06 -7.55
N ILE A 193 14.28 12.01 -6.27
CA ILE A 193 14.37 10.82 -5.42
C ILE A 193 12.98 10.53 -4.86
N LEU A 194 12.48 9.32 -5.09
CA LEU A 194 11.33 8.77 -4.38
C LEU A 194 11.82 7.76 -3.36
N GLY A 195 11.18 7.67 -2.20
CA GLY A 195 11.53 6.64 -1.23
C GLY A 195 10.41 6.30 -0.28
N SER A 196 10.51 5.12 0.32
CA SER A 196 9.60 4.62 1.34
C SER A 196 10.38 3.72 2.28
N ASP A 197 9.93 3.63 3.53
CA ASP A 197 10.50 2.82 4.59
C ASP A 197 9.43 2.02 5.33
N ASP A 198 9.85 1.35 6.40
CA ASP A 198 9.01 0.62 7.35
C ASP A 198 8.18 -0.51 6.69
N ALA A 199 8.66 -1.04 5.55
CA ALA A 199 8.05 -2.19 4.89
C ALA A 199 8.42 -3.48 5.63
N THR A 200 7.56 -3.89 6.57
CA THR A 200 7.69 -5.18 7.26
C THR A 200 7.11 -6.30 6.41
N THR A 201 5.80 -6.52 6.47
CA THR A 201 5.07 -7.47 5.60
C THR A 201 4.66 -6.87 4.26
N CYS A 202 4.79 -5.55 4.13
CA CYS A 202 4.43 -4.77 2.94
C CYS A 202 5.48 -4.86 1.83
N HIS A 203 5.10 -4.43 0.62
CA HIS A 203 5.97 -4.40 -0.55
C HIS A 203 6.10 -3.00 -1.13
N LEU A 204 7.34 -2.62 -1.40
CA LEU A 204 7.72 -1.43 -2.14
C LEU A 204 7.79 -1.81 -3.62
N VAL A 205 6.90 -1.21 -4.41
CA VAL A 205 6.74 -1.45 -5.84
C VAL A 205 7.30 -0.27 -6.59
N VAL A 206 8.34 -0.49 -7.40
CA VAL A 206 8.84 0.49 -8.37
C VAL A 206 8.47 0.02 -9.77
N LEU A 207 7.72 0.86 -10.49
CA LEU A 207 7.43 0.66 -11.89
C LEU A 207 8.04 1.81 -12.68
N ARG A 208 8.90 1.49 -13.65
CA ARG A 208 9.58 2.49 -14.48
C ARG A 208 9.34 2.22 -15.95
N ASP A 209 8.95 3.25 -16.68
CA ASP A 209 9.04 3.25 -18.14
C ASP A 209 10.45 3.72 -18.54
N THR A 210 11.23 2.84 -19.16
CA THR A 210 12.60 3.14 -19.60
C THR A 210 12.69 4.07 -20.80
N GLY A 211 11.61 4.25 -21.56
CA GLY A 211 11.57 5.16 -22.71
C GLY A 211 11.52 6.62 -22.29
N CYS A 212 10.56 6.96 -21.43
CA CYS A 212 10.37 8.32 -20.93
C CYS A 212 11.04 8.59 -19.57
N GLY A 213 11.45 7.54 -18.86
CA GLY A 213 12.01 7.60 -17.51
C GLY A 213 10.97 7.82 -16.41
N ALA A 214 9.66 7.86 -16.72
CA ALA A 214 8.61 7.96 -15.72
C ALA A 214 8.74 6.82 -14.71
N THR A 215 8.82 7.18 -13.43
CA THR A 215 9.10 6.25 -12.34
C THR A 215 8.04 6.43 -11.27
N CYS A 216 7.33 5.35 -10.98
CA CYS A 216 6.43 5.22 -9.86
C CYS A 216 7.11 4.52 -8.70
N LEU A 217 6.91 5.00 -7.48
CA LEU A 217 7.13 4.24 -6.26
C LEU A 217 5.82 4.17 -5.48
N ALA A 218 5.42 2.95 -5.10
CA ALA A 218 4.21 2.67 -4.32
C ALA A 218 4.56 1.77 -3.12
N HIS A 219 3.85 1.97 -2.01
CA HIS A 219 3.97 1.11 -0.82
C HIS A 219 2.67 0.34 -0.62
N CYS A 220 2.65 -0.90 -1.12
CA CYS A 220 1.51 -1.80 -1.10
C CYS A 220 1.51 -2.64 0.18
N ASP A 221 0.35 -2.77 0.83
CA ASP A 221 0.18 -3.56 2.06
C ASP A 221 -0.81 -4.73 1.90
N GLY A 222 -1.31 -4.95 0.68
CA GLY A 222 -2.25 -6.02 0.37
C GLY A 222 -3.72 -5.67 0.58
N SER A 223 -4.06 -4.39 0.70
CA SER A 223 -5.46 -3.96 0.90
C SER A 223 -6.35 -4.14 -0.33
N ASP A 224 -5.93 -3.66 -1.51
CA ASP A 224 -6.65 -3.84 -2.78
C ASP A 224 -5.67 -3.94 -3.97
N THR A 225 -4.94 -5.05 -4.02
CA THR A 225 -3.77 -5.20 -4.91
C THR A 225 -4.09 -5.02 -6.39
N ASP A 226 -5.24 -5.54 -6.86
CA ASP A 226 -5.63 -5.43 -8.26
C ASP A 226 -5.90 -3.97 -8.67
N ALA A 227 -6.62 -3.22 -7.82
CA ALA A 227 -6.89 -1.80 -8.05
C ALA A 227 -5.60 -0.97 -7.96
N GLU A 228 -4.74 -1.27 -6.98
CA GLU A 228 -3.44 -0.64 -6.79
C GLU A 228 -2.54 -0.77 -8.02
N VAL A 229 -2.34 -2.00 -8.52
CA VAL A 229 -1.53 -2.25 -9.72
C VAL A 229 -2.08 -1.52 -10.94
N SER A 230 -3.41 -1.53 -11.12
CA SER A 230 -4.08 -0.82 -12.21
C SER A 230 -3.82 0.68 -12.16
N MET A 231 -3.85 1.30 -10.97
CA MET A 231 -3.53 2.71 -10.77
C MET A 231 -2.06 3.02 -11.05
N ILE A 232 -1.13 2.17 -10.59
CA ILE A 232 0.31 2.32 -10.80
C ILE A 232 0.64 2.35 -12.30
N ILE A 233 0.18 1.34 -13.05
CA ILE A 233 0.44 1.24 -14.50
C ILE A 233 -0.17 2.41 -15.25
N SER A 234 -1.44 2.72 -14.98
CA SER A 234 -2.13 3.83 -15.63
C SER A 234 -1.41 5.17 -15.41
N SER A 235 -0.86 5.37 -14.21
CA SER A 235 -0.15 6.60 -13.85
C SER A 235 1.19 6.73 -14.57
N VAL A 236 1.99 5.65 -14.63
CA VAL A 236 3.25 5.66 -15.41
C VAL A 236 2.96 5.86 -16.90
N LYS A 237 2.00 5.11 -17.45
CA LYS A 237 1.65 5.18 -18.87
C LYS A 237 1.09 6.52 -19.33
N SER A 238 0.56 7.33 -18.42
CA SER A 238 0.09 8.68 -18.75
C SER A 238 1.21 9.56 -19.35
N PHE A 239 2.49 9.21 -19.10
CA PHE A 239 3.67 9.88 -19.64
C PHE A 239 4.24 9.24 -20.91
N SER A 240 3.84 8.01 -21.25
CA SER A 240 4.40 7.20 -22.35
C SER A 240 3.79 7.52 -23.73
N SER A 241 2.77 8.39 -23.81
CA SER A 241 1.88 8.50 -24.97
C SER A 241 2.50 8.99 -26.30
N ASN A 242 3.77 9.39 -26.34
CA ASN A 242 4.41 9.92 -27.56
C ASN A 242 5.91 9.56 -27.69
N ILE A 243 6.39 8.53 -26.98
CA ILE A 243 7.81 8.18 -26.98
C ILE A 243 7.97 6.79 -27.58
N GLU A 244 8.67 6.72 -28.71
CA GLU A 244 9.07 5.46 -29.32
C GLU A 244 10.31 4.91 -28.60
N GLY A 245 10.24 3.65 -28.17
CA GLY A 245 11.32 2.95 -27.48
C GLY A 245 11.16 2.92 -25.96
N GLY A 246 11.73 1.89 -25.34
CA GLY A 246 11.58 1.59 -23.92
C GLY A 246 10.63 0.43 -23.64
N ARG A 247 10.47 0.13 -22.36
CA ARG A 247 9.60 -0.91 -21.78
C ARG A 247 9.31 -0.59 -20.31
N LEU A 248 8.25 -1.20 -19.78
CA LEU A 248 7.94 -1.15 -18.35
C LEU A 248 8.82 -2.15 -17.59
N GLU A 249 9.60 -1.67 -16.63
CA GLU A 249 10.41 -2.45 -15.72
C GLU A 249 9.83 -2.40 -14.30
N LEU A 250 9.64 -3.58 -13.71
CA LEU A 250 9.06 -3.79 -12.40
C LEU A 250 10.12 -4.25 -11.40
N HIS A 251 10.11 -3.62 -10.23
CA HIS A 251 10.94 -3.99 -9.09
C HIS A 251 10.05 -4.17 -7.86
N LEU A 252 10.13 -5.34 -7.25
CA LEU A 252 9.40 -5.69 -6.01
C LEU A 252 10.42 -5.92 -4.90
N ILE A 253 10.31 -5.16 -3.81
CA ILE A 253 11.18 -5.25 -2.64
C ILE A 253 10.30 -5.22 -1.37
N GLY A 254 10.59 -6.06 -0.38
CA GLY A 254 9.87 -6.02 0.91
C GLY A 254 9.26 -7.37 1.32
N GLY A 255 8.59 -7.41 2.46
CA GLY A 255 8.18 -8.68 3.06
C GLY A 255 9.36 -9.48 3.60
N PHE A 256 9.05 -10.53 4.36
CA PHE A 256 10.01 -11.50 4.88
C PHE A 256 9.28 -12.83 5.14
N ILE A 257 9.92 -13.83 5.76
CA ILE A 257 9.23 -15.07 6.15
C ILE A 257 8.47 -14.81 7.46
N ASP A 258 7.30 -14.17 7.35
CA ASP A 258 6.45 -13.83 8.49
C ASP A 258 5.53 -14.99 8.93
N ASP A 259 5.24 -15.07 10.23
CA ASP A 259 4.44 -16.15 10.84
C ASP A 259 3.02 -16.27 10.29
N LYS A 260 2.50 -15.22 9.65
CA LYS A 260 1.12 -15.15 9.15
C LYS A 260 1.04 -15.44 7.64
N GLY A 261 2.17 -15.58 6.95
CA GLY A 261 2.24 -15.77 5.49
C GLY A 261 1.83 -14.54 4.68
N LEU A 262 1.72 -13.35 5.30
CA LEU A 262 1.20 -12.15 4.65
C LEU A 262 2.10 -11.66 3.51
N SER A 263 3.43 -11.72 3.70
CA SER A 263 4.42 -11.34 2.69
C SER A 263 4.33 -12.24 1.46
N GLN A 264 4.12 -13.54 1.66
CA GLN A 264 4.01 -14.52 0.59
C GLN A 264 2.69 -14.35 -0.19
N ASP A 265 1.59 -14.08 0.53
CA ASP A 265 0.29 -13.78 -0.08
C ASP A 265 0.37 -12.51 -0.92
N LEU A 266 0.94 -11.43 -0.38
CA LEU A 266 1.12 -10.17 -1.10
C LEU A 266 2.03 -10.32 -2.32
N THR A 267 3.14 -11.07 -2.20
CA THR A 267 4.01 -11.39 -3.33
C THR A 267 3.22 -12.08 -4.46
N SER A 268 2.42 -13.09 -4.10
CA SER A 268 1.63 -13.86 -5.05
C SER A 268 0.54 -13.02 -5.72
N HIS A 269 -0.11 -12.13 -4.95
CA HIS A 269 -1.13 -11.22 -5.45
C HIS A 269 -0.53 -10.17 -6.39
N LEU A 270 0.59 -9.54 -6.05
CA LEU A 270 1.26 -8.56 -6.90
C LEU A 270 1.68 -9.19 -8.24
N LEU A 271 2.34 -10.35 -8.22
CA LEU A 271 2.76 -11.03 -9.45
C LEU A 271 1.56 -11.37 -10.36
N ARG A 272 0.45 -11.84 -9.78
CA ARG A 272 -0.79 -12.10 -10.52
C ARG A 272 -1.41 -10.81 -11.08
N ALA A 273 -1.52 -9.78 -10.25
CA ALA A 273 -2.13 -8.51 -10.62
C ALA A 273 -1.35 -7.80 -11.73
N PHE A 274 -0.03 -7.97 -11.80
CA PHE A 274 0.80 -7.49 -12.92
C PHE A 274 0.68 -8.37 -14.17
N ASP A 275 0.59 -9.70 -14.05
CA ASP A 275 0.45 -10.60 -15.21
C ASP A 275 -0.93 -10.52 -15.89
N THR A 276 -1.94 -9.99 -15.20
CA THR A 276 -3.30 -9.79 -15.76
C THR A 276 -3.47 -8.48 -16.52
N GLN A 277 -2.43 -7.65 -16.59
CA GLN A 277 -2.47 -6.34 -17.24
C GLN A 277 -2.42 -6.49 -18.76
N GLN A 278 -2.84 -5.44 -19.46
CA GLN A 278 -2.79 -5.41 -20.93
C GLN A 278 -1.40 -5.02 -21.47
N ASP A 279 -0.50 -4.61 -20.58
CA ASP A 279 0.80 -4.05 -20.91
C ASP A 279 1.91 -5.04 -20.58
N GLU A 280 2.87 -5.17 -21.49
CA GLU A 280 4.06 -5.95 -21.25
C GLU A 280 4.91 -5.31 -20.14
N VAL A 281 5.06 -6.05 -19.04
CA VAL A 281 5.84 -5.64 -17.87
C VAL A 281 6.99 -6.62 -17.66
N HIS A 282 8.20 -6.10 -17.46
CA HIS A 282 9.41 -6.90 -17.25
C HIS A 282 9.79 -6.87 -15.76
N LEU A 283 9.74 -8.01 -15.08
CA LEU A 283 10.23 -8.17 -13.73
C LEU A 283 11.77 -8.16 -13.74
N VAL A 284 12.34 -7.07 -13.20
CA VAL A 284 13.77 -6.79 -13.20
C VAL A 284 14.40 -7.01 -11.83
N THR A 285 13.64 -6.81 -10.75
CA THR A 285 14.11 -7.07 -9.38
C THR A 285 13.02 -7.72 -8.57
N LEU A 286 13.34 -8.85 -7.96
CA LEU A 286 12.48 -9.56 -7.04
C LEU A 286 13.30 -9.80 -5.77
N CYS A 287 13.09 -8.98 -4.75
CA CYS A 287 13.78 -9.05 -3.47
C CYS A 287 12.74 -9.05 -2.35
N VAL A 288 11.96 -10.13 -2.30
CA VAL A 288 10.77 -10.23 -1.43
C VAL A 288 10.75 -11.52 -0.63
N THR A 289 9.97 -11.54 0.45
CA THR A 289 9.72 -12.74 1.28
C THR A 289 11.03 -13.45 1.64
N GLU A 290 11.30 -14.66 1.14
CA GLU A 290 12.50 -15.44 1.47
C GLU A 290 13.81 -14.78 1.00
N LEU A 291 13.75 -13.92 -0.01
CA LEU A 291 14.93 -13.20 -0.51
C LEU A 291 15.25 -11.94 0.29
N ASN A 292 14.31 -11.48 1.11
CA ASN A 292 14.48 -10.33 1.98
C ASN A 292 14.46 -10.75 3.46
N ASP A 293 14.60 -12.03 3.78
CA ASP A 293 14.52 -12.55 5.14
C ASP A 293 15.91 -12.73 5.79
N MET A 294 16.02 -12.37 7.06
CA MET A 294 17.11 -12.82 7.91
C MET A 294 16.60 -13.34 9.25
N VAL A 295 17.33 -14.29 9.84
CA VAL A 295 17.06 -14.78 11.19
C VAL A 295 18.00 -14.13 12.18
N LYS A 296 17.44 -13.36 13.12
CA LYS A 296 18.17 -12.73 14.22
C LYS A 296 17.63 -13.25 15.55
N ASN A 297 18.48 -13.92 16.34
CA ASN A 297 18.10 -14.52 17.62
C ASN A 297 16.90 -15.50 17.52
N GLY A 298 16.79 -16.23 16.41
CA GLY A 298 15.66 -17.15 16.16
C GLY A 298 14.37 -16.46 15.70
N ILE A 299 14.40 -15.16 15.44
CA ILE A 299 13.27 -14.37 14.93
C ILE A 299 13.54 -13.99 13.48
N HIS A 300 12.59 -14.27 12.60
CA HIS A 300 12.60 -13.81 11.22
C HIS A 300 12.28 -12.32 11.14
N ILE A 301 13.09 -11.56 10.41
CA ILE A 301 12.92 -10.12 10.19
C ILE A 301 13.34 -9.77 8.76
N PRO A 302 12.80 -8.68 8.16
CA PRO A 302 13.24 -8.24 6.85
C PRO A 302 14.67 -7.68 6.89
N ILE A 303 15.40 -7.84 5.79
CA ILE A 303 16.71 -7.23 5.57
C ILE A 303 16.56 -5.78 5.16
N ILE A 304 15.71 -5.52 4.17
CA ILE A 304 15.40 -4.20 3.64
C ILE A 304 14.01 -3.80 4.12
N TYR A 305 13.96 -2.72 4.91
CA TYR A 305 12.74 -2.04 5.32
C TYR A 305 12.39 -0.89 4.38
N GLY A 306 13.42 -0.25 3.80
CA GLY A 306 13.25 0.94 2.97
C GLY A 306 14.17 0.97 1.76
N ILE A 307 13.66 1.56 0.68
CA ILE A 307 14.40 1.82 -0.55
C ILE A 307 14.18 3.24 -1.01
N ALA A 308 15.16 3.76 -1.74
CA ALA A 308 14.99 4.95 -2.56
C ALA A 308 15.31 4.64 -4.02
N VAL A 309 14.65 5.36 -4.92
CA VAL A 309 14.90 5.33 -6.36
C VAL A 309 15.27 6.73 -6.84
N ASN A 310 16.44 6.84 -7.49
CA ASN A 310 16.84 8.05 -8.19
C ASN A 310 16.25 8.02 -9.61
N VAL A 311 15.30 8.91 -9.88
CA VAL A 311 14.53 8.91 -11.14
C VAL A 311 15.40 9.27 -12.34
N LYS A 312 16.49 10.03 -12.14
CA LYS A 312 17.41 10.42 -13.21
C LYS A 312 18.33 9.27 -13.63
N THR A 313 18.81 8.49 -12.68
CA THR A 313 19.77 7.39 -12.94
C THR A 313 19.13 6.01 -12.99
N ALA A 314 17.86 5.89 -12.59
CA ALA A 314 17.16 4.62 -12.35
C ALA A 314 17.78 3.74 -11.23
N GLU A 315 18.70 4.28 -10.42
CA GLU A 315 19.32 3.52 -9.33
C GLU A 315 18.30 3.30 -8.20
N ILE A 316 18.12 2.03 -7.82
CA ILE A 316 17.38 1.62 -6.61
C ILE A 316 18.41 1.16 -5.57
N PHE A 317 18.31 1.68 -4.35
CA PHE A 317 19.22 1.35 -3.26
C PHE A 317 18.48 1.27 -1.92
N SER A 318 19.01 0.47 -0.98
CA SER A 318 18.50 0.43 0.39
C SER A 318 18.71 1.79 1.06
N ALA A 319 17.69 2.28 1.75
CA ALA A 319 17.66 3.65 2.27
C ALA A 319 17.02 3.74 3.65
N THR A 320 17.38 4.81 4.37
CA THR A 320 16.71 5.26 5.61
C THR A 320 16.38 6.75 5.51
N PHE A 321 15.34 7.19 6.21
CA PHE A 321 14.78 8.53 6.04
C PHE A 321 14.59 9.23 7.38
N GLN A 322 15.20 10.41 7.53
CA GLN A 322 15.04 11.25 8.72
C GLN A 322 13.85 12.20 8.60
N ASP A 323 13.56 12.71 7.40
CA ASP A 323 12.43 13.59 7.13
C ASP A 323 11.39 12.83 6.31
N GLN A 324 10.25 12.52 6.92
CA GLN A 324 9.15 11.79 6.29
C GLN A 324 7.92 12.67 6.05
N GLY A 325 8.08 13.99 6.20
CA GLY A 325 7.02 14.98 6.04
C GLY A 325 6.77 15.37 4.58
N PRO A 326 5.93 16.40 4.36
CA PRO A 326 5.08 17.09 5.34
C PRO A 326 3.84 16.25 5.69
N ASP A 327 3.06 16.76 6.67
CA ASP A 327 1.72 16.24 6.99
C ASP A 327 1.75 14.73 7.34
N GLU A 328 2.77 14.30 8.09
CA GLU A 328 2.99 12.90 8.48
C GLU A 328 1.79 12.30 9.21
N ASP A 329 1.33 12.93 10.29
CA ASP A 329 0.25 12.36 11.11
C ASP A 329 -1.07 12.25 10.34
N ILE A 330 -1.42 13.24 9.50
CA ILE A 330 -2.68 13.21 8.72
C ILE A 330 -2.65 12.11 7.64
N ARG A 331 -1.49 11.86 7.04
CA ARG A 331 -1.27 10.78 6.05
C ARG A 331 -1.31 9.40 6.72
N SER A 332 -0.64 9.26 7.87
CA SER A 332 -0.68 8.04 8.68
C SER A 332 -2.08 7.75 9.23
N ALA A 333 -2.81 8.76 9.70
CA ALA A 333 -4.19 8.64 10.17
C ALA A 333 -5.13 8.15 9.06
N ARG A 334 -4.96 8.67 7.84
CA ARG A 334 -5.70 8.22 6.65
C ARG A 334 -5.46 6.74 6.35
N SER A 335 -4.22 6.27 6.45
CA SER A 335 -3.89 4.86 6.23
C SER A 335 -4.48 3.96 7.34
N LEU A 336 -4.27 4.34 8.61
CA LEU A 336 -4.75 3.61 9.78
C LEU A 336 -6.29 3.50 9.83
N THR A 337 -7.01 4.50 9.32
CA THR A 337 -8.48 4.49 9.25
C THR A 337 -9.04 3.69 8.07
N GLY A 338 -8.19 3.05 7.26
CA GLY A 338 -8.65 2.20 6.15
C GLY A 338 -8.71 2.93 4.80
N GLY A 339 -8.06 4.07 4.64
CA GLY A 339 -8.01 4.77 3.36
C GLY A 339 -7.35 3.90 2.28
N ALA A 340 -7.92 3.89 1.07
CA ALA A 340 -7.37 3.18 -0.09
C ALA A 340 -6.03 3.77 -0.55
N MET A 341 -5.36 3.12 -1.50
CA MET A 341 -4.18 3.68 -2.17
C MET A 341 -4.50 4.98 -2.92
N ILE A 342 -3.61 5.99 -2.87
CA ILE A 342 -3.73 7.25 -3.63
C ILE A 342 -2.43 7.73 -4.25
N SER A 343 -2.56 8.48 -5.35
CA SER A 343 -1.48 9.32 -5.87
C SER A 343 -1.36 10.59 -5.04
N ILE A 344 -0.15 10.91 -4.58
CA ILE A 344 0.10 12.10 -3.76
C ILE A 344 0.80 13.23 -4.51
N TYR A 345 1.28 13.02 -5.73
CA TYR A 345 2.16 13.99 -6.39
C TYR A 345 1.74 14.27 -7.83
N ASP A 346 1.62 15.55 -8.17
CA ASP A 346 1.36 16.04 -9.52
C ASP A 346 2.64 16.59 -10.14
N VAL A 347 3.20 15.82 -11.07
CA VAL A 347 4.42 16.15 -11.82
C VAL A 347 4.25 17.42 -12.66
N LYS A 348 3.06 17.69 -13.19
CA LYS A 348 2.86 18.83 -14.10
C LYS A 348 2.98 20.16 -13.37
N THR A 349 2.50 20.20 -12.14
CA THR A 349 2.56 21.41 -11.31
C THR A 349 3.70 21.39 -10.30
N GLU A 350 4.43 20.27 -10.22
CA GLU A 350 5.44 19.93 -9.22
C GLU A 350 4.92 20.12 -7.78
N GLN A 351 3.74 19.55 -7.51
CA GLN A 351 3.04 19.71 -6.23
C GLN A 351 2.75 18.39 -5.54
N LEU A 352 3.04 18.36 -4.24
CA LEU A 352 2.53 17.35 -3.33
C LEU A 352 1.12 17.75 -2.88
N CYS A 353 0.16 16.86 -3.10
CA CYS A 353 -1.27 17.06 -2.89
C CYS A 353 -1.77 16.16 -1.76
N ILE A 354 -1.99 16.73 -0.58
CA ILE A 354 -2.48 16.00 0.59
C ILE A 354 -3.97 16.29 0.78
N GLY A 355 -4.80 15.26 0.63
CA GLY A 355 -6.24 15.35 0.83
C GLY A 355 -7.02 15.96 -0.34
N PRO A 356 -8.27 16.42 -0.09
CA PRO A 356 -8.99 16.29 1.17
C PRO A 356 -9.18 14.82 1.56
N TYR A 357 -9.02 14.51 2.84
CA TYR A 357 -9.29 13.18 3.38
C TYR A 357 -10.60 13.17 4.17
N TYR A 358 -11.19 11.99 4.23
CA TYR A 358 -12.40 11.70 4.98
C TYR A 358 -12.20 10.40 5.74
N TRP A 359 -12.58 10.42 7.02
CA TRP A 359 -12.73 9.21 7.83
C TRP A 359 -13.80 9.44 8.88
N MET A 360 -14.31 8.33 9.41
CA MET A 360 -15.16 8.32 10.59
C MET A 360 -14.31 8.25 11.86
N PRO A 361 -14.85 8.65 13.03
CA PRO A 361 -14.12 8.55 14.30
C PRO A 361 -13.60 7.12 14.52
N PHE A 362 -12.30 7.02 14.83
CA PHE A 362 -11.65 5.73 15.02
C PHE A 362 -12.21 5.04 16.29
N PRO A 363 -12.59 3.75 16.21
CA PRO A 363 -13.26 3.07 17.30
C PRO A 363 -12.33 2.84 18.50
N PHE A 364 -12.87 3.02 19.72
CA PHE A 364 -12.19 2.73 20.99
C PHE A 364 -10.84 3.43 21.16
N LEU A 365 -10.72 4.66 20.66
CA LEU A 365 -9.46 5.36 20.60
C LEU A 365 -8.82 5.62 21.98
N ASP A 366 -9.61 6.03 22.97
CA ASP A 366 -9.11 6.20 24.36
C ASP A 366 -8.58 4.88 24.93
N PHE A 367 -9.28 3.77 24.68
CA PHE A 367 -8.84 2.45 25.10
C PHE A 367 -7.48 2.08 24.49
N TRP A 368 -7.28 2.33 23.18
CA TRP A 368 -6.00 2.05 22.52
C TRP A 368 -4.85 2.90 23.03
N LEU A 369 -5.09 4.19 23.31
CA LEU A 369 -4.07 5.08 23.88
C LEU A 369 -3.64 4.66 25.28
N GLU A 370 -4.52 4.04 26.06
CA GLU A 370 -4.25 3.53 27.41
C GLU A 370 -3.51 2.16 27.43
N GLN A 371 -3.42 1.46 26.29
CA GLN A 371 -2.72 0.17 26.23
C GLN A 371 -1.22 0.34 26.39
N ASP A 372 -0.54 -0.70 26.88
CA ASP A 372 0.92 -0.78 26.85
C ASP A 372 1.47 -1.05 25.45
N ASP A 373 2.79 -0.91 25.29
CA ASP A 373 3.46 -1.03 24.00
C ASP A 373 3.37 -2.45 23.43
N GLU A 374 3.33 -3.48 24.28
CA GLU A 374 3.19 -4.88 23.87
C GLU A 374 1.81 -5.13 23.24
N GLN A 375 0.74 -4.64 23.85
CA GLN A 375 -0.60 -4.74 23.30
C GLN A 375 -0.75 -3.95 21.99
N ILE A 376 -0.16 -2.76 21.89
CA ILE A 376 -0.17 -1.98 20.64
C ILE A 376 0.53 -2.75 19.52
N LEU A 377 1.75 -3.23 19.75
CA LEU A 377 2.46 -4.06 18.77
C LEU A 377 1.63 -5.28 18.38
N LYS A 378 1.19 -6.05 19.36
CA LYS A 378 0.48 -7.32 19.11
C LYS A 378 -0.83 -7.15 18.34
N LYS A 379 -1.52 -6.01 18.50
CA LYS A 379 -2.87 -5.80 17.97
C LYS A 379 -2.94 -4.88 16.76
N LEU A 380 -1.99 -3.94 16.62
CA LEU A 380 -2.00 -2.94 15.57
C LEU A 380 -0.87 -3.12 14.54
N SER A 381 0.06 -4.06 14.76
CA SER A 381 1.04 -4.48 13.75
C SER A 381 0.68 -5.83 13.11
N THR A 382 1.07 -5.99 11.84
CA THR A 382 1.01 -7.26 11.11
C THR A 382 2.12 -8.22 11.56
N SER A 383 3.28 -7.73 11.96
CA SER A 383 4.46 -8.50 12.38
C SER A 383 5.12 -7.94 13.66
N PRO A 384 4.56 -8.20 14.86
CA PRO A 384 4.95 -7.51 16.11
C PRO A 384 6.43 -7.61 16.51
N LEU A 385 7.12 -8.68 16.10
CA LEU A 385 8.54 -8.91 16.42
C LEU A 385 9.50 -8.36 15.37
N ALA A 386 8.98 -7.90 14.23
CA ALA A 386 9.76 -7.38 13.11
C ALA A 386 9.52 -5.88 12.89
N GLU A 387 8.67 -5.24 13.69
CA GLU A 387 8.46 -3.79 13.60
C GLU A 387 9.72 -3.00 14.01
N PRO A 388 9.96 -1.83 13.39
CA PRO A 388 11.06 -0.98 13.78
C PRO A 388 10.85 -0.39 15.18
N PRO A 389 11.93 0.03 15.87
CA PRO A 389 11.84 0.48 17.27
C PRO A 389 10.90 1.67 17.52
N HIS A 390 10.63 2.48 16.50
CA HIS A 390 9.75 3.66 16.58
C HIS A 390 8.27 3.36 16.33
N PHE A 391 7.90 2.13 15.96
CA PHE A 391 6.53 1.77 15.54
C PHE A 391 5.46 2.21 16.55
N VAL A 392 5.62 1.86 17.83
CA VAL A 392 4.60 2.17 18.85
C VAL A 392 4.46 3.67 19.08
N ALA A 393 5.57 4.40 19.10
CA ALA A 393 5.56 5.85 19.24
C ALA A 393 4.79 6.51 18.07
N HIS A 394 5.02 6.02 16.85
CA HIS A 394 4.30 6.48 15.66
C HIS A 394 2.81 6.17 15.70
N ILE A 395 2.41 4.95 16.07
CA ILE A 395 1.00 4.58 16.24
C ILE A 395 0.32 5.45 17.30
N ARG A 396 1.00 5.73 18.43
CA ARG A 396 0.45 6.62 19.47
C ARG A 396 0.26 8.05 18.96
N SER A 397 1.22 8.61 18.21
CA SER A 397 1.08 9.94 17.56
C SER A 397 -0.14 9.95 16.63
N THR A 398 -0.28 8.91 15.80
CA THR A 398 -1.38 8.78 14.85
C THR A 398 -2.73 8.66 15.55
N LEU A 399 -2.83 7.88 16.63
CA LEU A 399 -4.05 7.75 17.43
C LEU A 399 -4.40 9.08 18.14
N MET A 400 -3.41 9.80 18.67
CA MET A 400 -3.64 11.14 19.22
C MET A 400 -4.16 12.10 18.17
N PHE A 401 -3.60 12.09 16.96
CA PHE A 401 -4.08 12.90 15.84
C PHE A 401 -5.54 12.58 15.48
N LEU A 402 -5.91 11.29 15.42
CA LEU A 402 -7.28 10.86 15.18
C LEU A 402 -8.25 11.30 16.29
N LYS A 403 -7.76 11.42 17.53
CA LYS A 403 -8.55 11.96 18.67
C LYS A 403 -8.87 13.43 18.48
N GLU A 404 -7.87 14.20 18.06
CA GLU A 404 -7.97 15.65 17.85
C GLU A 404 -8.78 16.00 16.60
N HIS A 405 -8.73 15.13 15.58
CA HIS A 405 -9.37 15.34 14.28
C HIS A 405 -10.27 14.17 13.87
N PRO A 406 -11.38 13.91 14.59
CA PRO A 406 -12.30 12.82 14.29
C PRO A 406 -13.05 13.00 12.96
N PHE A 407 -13.15 14.25 12.47
CA PHE A 407 -13.74 14.62 11.19
C PHE A 407 -12.82 15.63 10.46
N PRO A 408 -11.82 15.16 9.69
CA PRO A 408 -10.76 16.00 9.14
C PRO A 408 -11.27 16.97 8.07
N GLU A 409 -12.34 16.60 7.36
CA GLU A 409 -12.98 17.44 6.34
C GLU A 409 -13.45 18.80 6.88
N ASN A 410 -13.84 18.85 8.15
CA ASN A 410 -14.39 20.06 8.79
C ASN A 410 -13.32 20.89 9.50
N THR A 411 -12.17 20.29 9.81
CA THR A 411 -11.16 20.86 10.71
C THR A 411 -9.81 21.12 10.03
N LEU A 412 -9.46 20.30 9.02
CA LEU A 412 -8.11 20.30 8.41
C LEU A 412 -8.07 20.77 6.95
N PHE A 413 -9.19 20.69 6.23
CA PHE A 413 -9.30 21.01 4.80
C PHE A 413 -10.29 22.15 4.55
N LEU A 414 -9.77 23.38 4.50
CA LEU A 414 -10.58 24.57 4.24
C LEU A 414 -11.27 24.45 2.87
N ASN A 415 -12.58 24.64 2.83
CA ASN A 415 -13.40 24.53 1.61
C ASN A 415 -13.23 23.18 0.89
N LYS A 416 -12.94 22.10 1.63
CA LYS A 416 -12.67 20.76 1.09
C LYS A 416 -11.54 20.73 0.05
N LYS A 417 -10.59 21.68 0.13
CA LYS A 417 -9.43 21.73 -0.74
C LYS A 417 -8.26 20.96 -0.12
N SER A 418 -7.50 20.30 -0.99
CA SER A 418 -6.23 19.66 -0.64
C SER A 418 -5.24 20.67 -0.08
N ARG A 419 -4.34 20.21 0.80
CA ARG A 419 -3.14 20.95 1.18
C ARG A 419 -2.09 20.72 0.11
N LEU A 420 -1.61 21.80 -0.47
CA LEU A 420 -0.64 21.78 -1.56
C LEU A 420 0.73 22.16 -1.01
N TYR A 421 1.77 21.45 -1.42
CA TYR A 421 3.15 21.74 -1.06
C TYR A 421 4.03 21.76 -2.30
N LYS A 422 5.04 22.62 -2.30
CA LYS A 422 6.08 22.71 -3.33
C LYS A 422 7.46 22.66 -2.69
N LYS A 423 8.47 22.25 -3.46
CA LYS A 423 9.85 22.39 -3.03
C LYS A 423 10.28 23.85 -3.12
N ASN A 424 10.92 24.36 -2.07
CA ASN A 424 11.59 25.67 -2.10
C ASN A 424 13.01 25.55 -2.68
N GLU A 425 13.75 26.67 -2.76
CA GLU A 425 15.13 26.68 -3.28
C GLU A 425 16.10 25.79 -2.47
N GLY A 426 15.81 25.58 -1.19
CA GLY A 426 16.53 24.63 -0.32
C GLY A 426 16.20 23.16 -0.57
N GLY A 427 15.19 22.87 -1.40
CA GLY A 427 14.70 21.53 -1.67
C GLY A 427 13.85 20.94 -0.54
N LEU A 428 13.32 21.78 0.34
CA LEU A 428 12.39 21.40 1.42
C LEU A 428 10.94 21.65 0.99
N TRP A 429 10.01 20.88 1.55
CA TRP A 429 8.58 21.08 1.30
C TRP A 429 8.04 22.31 2.03
N GLU A 430 7.42 23.20 1.28
CA GLU A 430 6.76 24.41 1.79
C GLU A 430 5.29 24.42 1.37
N ARG A 431 4.42 24.79 2.31
CA ARG A 431 2.97 24.81 2.08
C ARG A 431 2.60 25.97 1.17
N VAL A 432 1.92 25.68 0.07
CA VAL A 432 1.34 26.71 -0.80
C VAL A 432 0.13 27.29 -0.10
N LEU A 433 0.26 28.51 0.42
CA LEU A 433 -0.88 29.26 0.92
C LEU A 433 -1.67 29.73 -0.29
N THR A 434 -2.88 29.19 -0.46
CA THR A 434 -3.83 29.79 -1.37
C THR A 434 -4.35 31.04 -0.69
N ASP A 435 -4.09 32.21 -1.28
CA ASP A 435 -4.58 33.47 -0.75
C ASP A 435 -6.06 33.36 -0.44
N LYS A 436 -6.43 33.83 0.76
CA LYS A 436 -7.83 33.99 1.17
C LYS A 436 -8.49 34.92 0.16
N MET A 437 -9.31 34.38 -0.73
CA MET A 437 -10.31 35.17 -1.44
C MET A 437 -11.37 35.66 -0.47
#